data_AF-A0A1A8G1E5-F1
#
_entry.id   AF-A0A1A8G1E5-F1
#
_cell.length_a   1.000
_cell.length_b   1.000
_cell.length_c   1.000
_cell.angle_alpha   90.00
_cell.angle_beta   90.00
_cell.angle_gamma   90.00
#
_symmetry.space_group_name_H-M   'P 1'
#
loop_
_entity.id
_entity.type
_entity.pdbx_description
1 polymer ?
#
loop_
_entity_poly.entity_id
_entity_poly.type
_entity_poly.pdbx_seq_one_letter_code
_entity_poly.pdbx_strand_id
1 'polypeptide(L)'
;FNKKFSRARVVLENAFGRLKGRWRCLLKRNDCDVRLVRSMILTCCALHNLCKSHGENYDNVWTTETEYPEPVAAPPPPQNTGDVGGKAKRDALMMHLVGQQ
;
A
#
# COMPACT_ATOMS: atom_id res chain seq x y z
N PHE A 1 -28.59 19.34 16.08
CA PHE A 1 -27.13 19.46 15.89
C PHE A 1 -26.57 18.32 15.02
N ASN A 2 -26.74 17.05 15.41
CA ASN A 2 -26.14 15.90 14.72
C ASN A 2 -26.56 15.69 13.26
N LYS A 3 -27.83 15.91 12.87
CA LYS A 3 -28.25 15.71 11.46
C LYS A 3 -27.49 16.57 10.44
N LYS A 4 -27.19 17.83 10.76
CA LYS A 4 -26.46 18.73 9.85
C LYS A 4 -24.99 18.31 9.72
N PHE A 5 -24.37 17.96 10.84
CA PHE A 5 -23.00 17.46 10.89
C PHE A 5 -22.85 16.13 10.14
N SER A 6 -23.74 15.16 10.37
CA SER A 6 -23.73 13.88 9.65
C SER A 6 -23.87 14.07 8.13
N ARG A 7 -24.75 14.96 7.68
CA ARG A 7 -24.88 15.27 6.24
C ARG A 7 -23.60 15.88 5.66
N ALA A 8 -22.97 16.81 6.37
CA ALA A 8 -21.69 17.38 5.94
C ALA A 8 -20.59 16.32 5.85
N ARG A 9 -20.54 15.40 6.82
CA ARG A 9 -19.58 14.29 6.83
C ARG A 9 -19.76 13.38 5.62
N VAL A 10 -20.98 13.01 5.25
CA VAL A 10 -21.25 12.17 4.07
C VAL A 10 -20.72 12.83 2.79
N VAL A 11 -20.92 14.14 2.63
CA VAL A 11 -20.40 14.87 1.46
C VAL A 11 -18.87 14.88 1.44
N LEU A 12 -18.24 15.10 2.60
CA LEU A 12 -16.78 15.07 2.73
C LEU A 12 -16.22 13.68 2.43
N GLU A 13 -16.79 12.63 3.02
CA GLU A 13 -16.36 11.24 2.80
C GLU A 13 -16.49 10.85 1.34
N ASN A 14 -17.58 11.24 0.67
CA ASN A 14 -17.75 11.01 -0.77
C ASN A 14 -16.72 11.76 -1.61
N ALA A 15 -16.41 13.01 -1.27
CA ALA A 15 -15.39 13.79 -1.98
C ALA A 15 -13.99 13.19 -1.80
N PHE A 16 -13.62 12.82 -0.57
CA PHE A 16 -12.34 12.16 -0.29
C PHE A 16 -12.26 10.76 -0.89
N GLY A 17 -13.37 10.02 -0.95
CA GLY A 17 -13.45 8.73 -1.64
C GLY A 17 -13.09 8.86 -3.12
N ARG A 18 -13.72 9.80 -3.83
CA ARG A 18 -13.45 10.07 -5.25
C ARG A 18 -12.04 10.59 -5.51
N LEU A 19 -11.53 11.46 -4.63
CA LEU A 19 -10.15 11.94 -4.71
C LEU A 19 -9.14 10.80 -4.50
N LYS A 20 -9.38 9.88 -3.59
CA LYS A 20 -8.47 8.74 -3.39
C LYS A 20 -8.54 7.74 -4.55
N GLY A 21 -9.73 7.46 -5.07
CA GLY A 21 -9.91 6.53 -6.19
C GLY A 21 -9.14 6.97 -7.43
N ARG A 22 -9.35 8.21 -7.87
CA ARG A 22 -8.72 8.71 -9.10
C ARG A 22 -7.22 9.02 -8.96
N TRP A 23 -6.74 9.34 -7.74
CA TRP A 23 -5.33 9.59 -7.47
C TRP A 23 -4.75 8.48 -6.58
N ARG A 24 -4.47 7.31 -7.17
CA ARG A 24 -3.97 6.12 -6.45
C ARG A 24 -2.67 6.36 -5.65
N CYS A 25 -1.91 7.41 -5.96
CA CYS A 25 -0.75 7.81 -5.14
C CYS A 25 -1.13 8.17 -3.69
N LEU A 26 -2.39 8.53 -3.43
CA LEU A 26 -2.93 8.82 -2.10
C LEU A 26 -3.36 7.56 -1.32
N LEU A 27 -3.50 6.42 -2.01
CA LEU A 27 -3.89 5.13 -1.41
C LEU A 27 -2.68 4.27 -1.03
N LYS A 28 -1.53 4.51 -1.65
CA LYS A 28 -0.29 3.78 -1.37
C LYS A 28 0.42 4.37 -0.16
N ARG A 29 1.19 3.53 0.54
CA ARG A 29 2.16 4.00 1.52
C ARG A 29 3.11 5.01 0.85
N ASN A 30 3.26 6.17 1.48
CA ASN A 30 4.08 7.27 0.98
C ASN A 30 5.22 7.52 1.98
N ASP A 31 6.43 7.08 1.62
CA ASP A 31 7.65 7.26 2.43
C ASP A 31 8.37 8.60 2.14
N CYS A 32 7.68 9.58 1.54
CA CYS A 32 8.24 10.91 1.30
C CYS A 32 8.22 11.81 2.55
N ASP A 33 9.01 12.89 2.51
CA ASP A 33 8.94 13.98 3.50
C ASP A 33 7.51 14.53 3.61
N VAL A 34 7.08 14.85 4.83
CA VAL A 34 5.73 15.35 5.14
C VAL A 34 5.37 16.60 4.33
N ARG A 35 6.34 17.47 4.02
CA ARG A 35 6.12 18.66 3.16
C ARG A 35 5.81 18.27 1.73
N LEU A 36 6.44 17.21 1.21
CA LEU A 36 6.15 16.69 -0.11
C LEU A 36 4.77 16.03 -0.13
N VAL A 37 4.43 15.23 0.88
CA VAL A 37 3.08 14.63 1.01
C VAL A 37 2.00 15.72 1.03
N ARG A 38 2.20 16.80 1.79
CA ARG A 38 1.30 17.95 1.79
C ARG A 38 1.14 18.55 0.38
N SER A 39 2.25 18.77 -0.31
CA SER A 39 2.24 19.33 -1.66
C SER A 39 1.52 18.41 -2.65
N MET A 40 1.76 17.09 -2.58
CA MET A 40 1.07 16.08 -3.38
C MET A 40 -0.45 16.12 -3.16
N ILE A 41 -0.91 16.18 -1.90
CA ILE A 41 -2.34 16.24 -1.58
C ILE A 41 -2.97 17.50 -2.19
N LEU A 42 -2.34 18.67 -2.02
CA LEU A 42 -2.84 19.93 -2.58
C LEU A 42 -2.90 19.89 -4.11
N THR A 43 -1.88 19.35 -4.76
CA THR A 43 -1.86 19.16 -6.21
C THR A 43 -2.99 18.21 -6.66
N CYS A 44 -3.21 17.10 -5.97
CA CYS A 44 -4.32 16.19 -6.28
C CYS A 44 -5.68 16.90 -6.16
N CYS A 45 -5.89 17.72 -5.12
CA CYS A 45 -7.09 18.53 -4.95
C CYS A 45 -7.28 19.54 -6.09
N ALA A 46 -6.22 20.27 -6.47
CA ALA A 46 -6.26 21.25 -7.56
C ALA A 46 -6.60 20.59 -8.89
N LEU A 47 -5.92 19.48 -9.23
CA LEU A 47 -6.19 18.70 -10.43
C LEU A 47 -7.61 18.13 -10.43
N HIS A 48 -8.10 17.64 -9.29
CA HIS A 48 -9.48 17.16 -9.18
C HIS A 48 -10.50 18.23 -9.53
N ASN A 49 -10.31 19.43 -8.97
CA ASN A 49 -11.20 20.55 -9.22
C ASN A 49 -11.14 21.00 -10.68
N LEU A 50 -9.94 21.03 -11.27
CA LEU A 50 -9.75 21.34 -12.69
C LEU A 50 -10.52 20.37 -13.58
N CYS A 51 -10.32 19.07 -13.39
CA CYS A 51 -11.03 18.03 -14.14
C CYS A 51 -12.55 18.13 -13.98
N LYS A 52 -13.04 18.38 -12.75
CA LYS A 52 -14.46 18.60 -12.49
C LYS A 52 -15.00 19.85 -13.22
N SER A 53 -14.22 20.93 -13.29
CA SER A 53 -14.61 22.15 -13.99
C SER A 53 -14.66 21.97 -15.52
N HIS A 54 -13.84 21.06 -16.05
CA HIS A 54 -13.85 20.68 -17.46
C HIS A 54 -14.92 19.64 -17.82
N GLY A 55 -15.77 19.24 -16.86
CA GLY A 55 -16.82 18.25 -17.09
C GLY A 55 -16.32 16.81 -17.18
N GLU A 56 -15.07 16.53 -16.79
CA GLU A 56 -14.58 15.16 -16.72
C GLU A 56 -15.29 14.42 -15.59
N ASN A 57 -16.06 13.40 -15.96
CA ASN A 57 -16.78 12.58 -15.01
C ASN A 57 -15.85 11.69 -14.19
N TYR A 58 -16.34 11.32 -13.01
CA TYR A 58 -15.68 10.33 -12.18
C TYR A 58 -15.96 8.92 -12.73
N ASP A 59 -14.92 8.16 -13.02
CA ASP A 59 -15.05 6.76 -13.41
C ASP A 59 -15.07 5.86 -12.17
N ASN A 60 -16.14 5.07 -12.04
CA ASN A 60 -16.31 4.15 -10.91
C ASN A 60 -15.22 3.08 -10.88
N VAL A 61 -14.56 2.78 -12.01
CA VAL A 61 -13.42 1.85 -12.09
C VAL A 61 -12.27 2.26 -11.17
N TRP A 62 -12.14 3.56 -10.88
CA TRP A 62 -11.08 4.08 -10.01
C TRP A 62 -11.28 3.73 -8.53
N THR A 63 -12.50 3.38 -8.15
CA THR A 63 -12.88 2.93 -6.80
C THR A 63 -13.11 1.44 -6.70
N THR A 64 -13.29 0.75 -7.84
CA THR A 64 -13.30 -0.71 -7.85
C THR A 64 -11.96 -1.18 -7.34
N GLU A 65 -11.96 -1.90 -6.22
CA GLU A 65 -10.77 -2.59 -5.73
C GLU A 65 -10.28 -3.48 -6.88
N THR A 66 -9.22 -3.05 -7.56
CA THR A 66 -8.42 -4.00 -8.32
C THR A 66 -7.82 -4.85 -7.22
N GLU A 67 -8.38 -6.04 -7.04
CA GLU A 67 -7.75 -7.13 -6.31
C GLU A 67 -6.31 -7.15 -6.80
N TYR A 68 -5.41 -6.59 -5.98
CA TYR A 68 -4.01 -6.82 -6.21
C TYR A 68 -3.91 -8.33 -6.05
N PRO A 69 -3.53 -9.09 -7.10
CA PRO A 69 -3.26 -10.50 -6.88
C PRO A 69 -2.30 -10.52 -5.70
N GLU A 70 -2.69 -11.22 -4.63
CA GLU A 70 -1.79 -11.38 -3.49
C GLU A 70 -0.42 -11.71 -4.06
N PRO A 71 0.67 -11.04 -3.62
CA PRO A 71 1.99 -11.43 -4.04
C PRO A 71 2.08 -12.92 -3.75
N VAL A 72 2.12 -13.74 -4.82
CA VAL A 72 1.90 -15.17 -4.76
C VAL A 72 2.68 -15.68 -3.55
N ALA A 73 1.97 -16.23 -2.56
CA ALA A 73 2.60 -16.72 -1.37
C ALA A 73 3.82 -17.54 -1.82
N ALA A 74 5.01 -17.16 -1.35
CA ALA A 74 6.24 -17.82 -1.74
C ALA A 74 6.00 -19.34 -1.70
N PRO A 75 6.43 -20.10 -2.72
CA PRO A 75 6.16 -21.52 -2.81
C PRO A 75 6.42 -22.17 -1.45
N PRO A 76 5.50 -23.04 -0.96
CA PRO A 76 5.61 -23.60 0.37
C PRO A 76 7.03 -24.15 0.54
N PRO A 77 7.71 -23.84 1.66
CA PRO A 77 9.08 -24.28 1.88
C PRO A 77 9.14 -25.79 1.62
N PRO A 78 10.16 -26.27 0.87
CA PRO A 78 10.25 -27.66 0.48
C PRO A 78 10.04 -28.54 1.70
N GLN A 79 9.04 -29.42 1.61
CA GLN A 79 8.69 -30.35 2.67
C GLN A 79 9.96 -31.11 3.05
N ASN A 80 10.28 -31.08 4.34
CA ASN A 80 11.49 -31.61 4.96
C ASN A 80 11.71 -33.09 4.58
N THR A 81 12.38 -33.32 3.45
CA THR A 81 12.96 -34.61 3.09
C THR A 81 14.33 -34.70 3.74
N GLY A 82 14.35 -34.93 5.06
CA GLY A 82 15.52 -35.38 5.81
C GLY A 82 16.80 -34.59 5.55
N ASP A 83 16.91 -33.41 6.17
CA ASP A 83 18.13 -32.59 6.24
C ASP A 83 19.27 -33.27 7.03
N VAL A 84 19.84 -34.34 6.48
CA VAL A 84 21.10 -34.93 7.00
C VAL A 84 22.29 -34.05 6.61
N GLY A 85 22.18 -33.32 5.49
CA GLY A 85 23.26 -32.47 4.98
C GLY A 85 23.44 -31.14 5.71
N GLY A 86 22.36 -30.49 6.15
CA GLY A 86 22.41 -29.18 6.82
C GLY A 86 22.95 -29.27 8.24
N LYS A 87 22.66 -30.35 8.97
CA LYS A 87 23.29 -30.60 10.28
C LYS A 87 24.81 -30.72 10.14
N ALA A 88 25.30 -31.51 9.18
CA ALA A 88 26.73 -31.68 8.95
C ALA A 88 27.43 -30.35 8.58
N LYS A 89 26.79 -29.50 7.76
CA LYS A 89 27.32 -28.18 7.40
C LYS A 89 27.36 -27.23 8.60
N ARG A 90 26.34 -27.23 9.46
CA ARG A 90 26.30 -26.42 10.68
C ARG A 90 27.37 -26.86 11.69
N ASP A 91 27.52 -28.16 11.88
CA ASP A 91 28.51 -28.72 12.81
C ASP A 91 29.96 -28.42 12.34
N ALA A 92 30.22 -28.52 11.03
CA ALA A 92 31.52 -28.15 10.45
C ALA A 92 31.85 -26.66 10.62
N LEU A 93 30.86 -25.78 10.45
CA LEU A 93 31.04 -24.34 10.66
C LEU A 93 31.33 -24.02 12.13
N MET A 94 30.64 -24.69 13.06
CA MET A 94 30.88 -24.53 14.50
C MET A 94 32.30 -24.94 14.89
N MET A 95 32.78 -26.09 14.39
CA MET A 95 34.14 -26.55 14.66
C MET A 95 35.19 -25.55 14.16
N HIS A 96 34.95 -24.91 13.01
CA HIS A 96 35.87 -23.95 12.43
C HIS A 96 35.91 -22.62 13.21
N LEU A 97 34.75 -22.18 13.72
CA LEU A 97 34.62 -20.93 14.47
C LEU A 97 35.15 -21.05 15.90
N VAL A 98 35.02 -22.22 16.53
CA VAL A 98 35.51 -22.47 17.90
C VAL A 98 37.01 -22.76 17.93
N GLY A 99 37.60 -23.22 16.83
CA GLY A 99 39.04 -23.53 16.73
C GLY A 99 39.96 -22.35 16.40
N GLN A 100 39.43 -21.14 16.18
CA GLN A 100 40.21 -19.94 15.85
C GLN A 100 40.38 -18.97 17.04
N GLN A 101 40.33 -19.47 18.28
CA GLN A 101 40.52 -18.65 19.48
C GLN A 101 41.69 -19.12 20.33
#